data_AF-A0A4V0I0F9-F1
#
_entry.id   AF-A0A4V0I0F9-F1
#
_cell.length_a   1.000
_cell.length_b   1.000
_cell.length_c   1.000
_cell.angle_alpha   90.00
_cell.angle_beta   90.00
_cell.angle_gamma   90.00
#
_symmetry.space_group_name_H-M   'P 1'
#
loop_
_entity.id
_entity.type
_entity.pdbx_description
1 polymer ?
#
loop_
_entity_poly.entity_id
_entity_poly.type
_entity_poly.pdbx_seq_one_letter_code
_entity_poly.pdbx_strand_id
1 'polypeptide(L)'
;MADVLPLRSSVSADSVAGQPHPALVADARRLAVMLCAGLRTVRAWDVAGKLPKPLRIGGRVVWRVDEIRAWIDAGAPDRETWEALRAARK
;
A
#
# COMPACT_ATOMS: atom_id res chain seq x y z
N MET A 1 -52.42 -25.96 -7.67
CA MET A 1 -51.29 -25.79 -6.74
C MET A 1 -50.05 -25.63 -7.59
N ALA A 2 -49.68 -24.38 -7.89
CA ALA A 2 -48.48 -24.08 -8.69
C ALA A 2 -47.30 -24.00 -7.73
N ASP A 3 -46.41 -24.97 -7.86
CA ASP A 3 -45.23 -25.13 -7.04
C ASP A 3 -44.27 -23.96 -7.26
N VAL A 4 -43.89 -23.35 -6.15
CA VAL A 4 -42.99 -22.21 -6.02
C VAL A 4 -41.58 -22.68 -6.35
N LEU A 5 -41.02 -22.29 -7.49
CA LEU A 5 -39.57 -22.32 -7.67
C LEU A 5 -39.00 -20.90 -7.46
N PRO A 6 -38.22 -20.65 -6.40
CA PRO A 6 -37.49 -19.40 -6.29
C PRO A 6 -36.45 -19.33 -7.41
N LEU A 7 -36.38 -18.18 -8.09
CA LEU A 7 -35.27 -17.85 -8.98
C LEU A 7 -33.98 -17.91 -8.16
N ARG A 8 -33.26 -19.03 -8.27
CA ARG A 8 -31.89 -19.18 -7.79
C ARG A 8 -31.05 -18.10 -8.45
N SER A 9 -30.76 -17.04 -7.71
CA SER A 9 -29.73 -16.07 -8.04
C SER A 9 -28.44 -16.82 -8.29
N SER A 10 -28.07 -16.95 -9.57
CA SER A 10 -26.75 -17.36 -10.01
C SER A 10 -25.76 -16.26 -9.64
N VAL A 11 -25.44 -16.12 -8.35
CA VAL A 11 -24.15 -15.52 -7.99
C VAL A 11 -23.11 -16.52 -8.46
N SER A 12 -22.56 -16.27 -9.64
CA SER A 12 -21.41 -16.97 -10.16
C SER A 12 -20.30 -16.90 -9.12
N ALA A 13 -20.03 -18.03 -8.45
CA ALA A 13 -19.01 -18.16 -7.42
C ALA A 13 -17.56 -18.08 -7.96
N ASP A 14 -17.37 -17.83 -9.25
CA ASP A 14 -16.08 -17.94 -9.95
C ASP A 14 -15.59 -16.63 -10.61
N SER A 15 -16.01 -15.47 -10.10
CA SER A 15 -15.47 -14.16 -10.55
C SER A 15 -14.49 -13.53 -9.55
N VAL A 16 -13.63 -14.35 -8.92
CA VAL A 16 -12.47 -13.89 -8.13
C VAL A 16 -11.19 -13.79 -9.00
N ALA A 17 -11.30 -13.97 -10.33
CA ALA A 17 -10.20 -13.70 -11.24
C ALA A 17 -10.02 -12.17 -11.43
N GLY A 18 -9.15 -11.56 -10.61
CA GLY A 18 -8.60 -10.23 -10.89
C GLY A 18 -8.99 -9.10 -9.93
N GLN A 19 -9.49 -9.39 -8.74
CA GLN A 19 -9.52 -8.37 -7.69
C GLN A 19 -8.05 -8.07 -7.30
N PRO A 20 -7.52 -6.85 -7.50
CA PRO A 20 -6.21 -6.51 -6.98
C PRO A 20 -6.34 -6.53 -5.46
N HIS A 21 -5.97 -7.65 -4.83
CA HIS A 21 -5.86 -7.71 -3.38
C HIS A 21 -5.01 -6.53 -2.93
N PRO A 22 -5.45 -5.77 -1.91
CA PRO A 22 -4.73 -4.59 -1.46
C PRO A 22 -3.35 -5.05 -1.00
N ALA A 23 -2.33 -4.74 -1.81
CA ALA A 23 -0.97 -5.09 -1.47
C ALA A 23 -0.61 -4.38 -0.17
N LEU A 24 -0.34 -5.13 0.89
CA LEU A 24 0.01 -4.59 2.20
C LEU A 24 1.37 -3.86 2.16
N VAL A 25 2.20 -4.21 1.18
CA VAL A 25 3.56 -3.70 1.00
C VAL A 25 3.78 -3.35 -0.47
N ALA A 26 4.40 -2.21 -0.70
CA ALA A 26 4.83 -1.72 -2.01
C ALA A 26 6.36 -1.77 -2.10
N ASP A 27 6.87 -2.38 -3.17
CA ASP A 27 8.27 -2.29 -3.55
C ASP A 27 8.58 -0.91 -4.18
N ALA A 28 9.86 -0.61 -4.40
CA ALA A 28 10.28 0.69 -4.92
C ALA A 28 9.62 1.07 -6.27
N ARG A 29 9.34 0.08 -7.14
CA ARG A 29 8.69 0.34 -8.44
C ARG A 29 7.22 0.66 -8.24
N ARG A 30 6.53 -0.07 -7.39
CA ARG A 30 5.13 0.19 -7.06
C ARG A 30 4.96 1.52 -6.31
N LEU A 31 5.87 1.83 -5.40
CA LEU A 31 5.89 3.10 -4.68
C LEU A 31 6.06 4.29 -5.65
N ALA A 32 6.93 4.15 -6.65
CA ALA A 32 7.10 5.15 -7.69
C ALA A 32 5.80 5.45 -8.45
N VAL A 33 5.06 4.41 -8.83
CA VAL A 33 3.73 4.56 -9.45
C VAL A 33 2.75 5.24 -8.51
N MET A 34 2.70 4.84 -7.24
CA MET A 34 1.77 5.41 -6.25
C MET A 34 2.04 6.90 -5.98
N LEU A 35 3.30 7.31 -5.96
CA LEU A 35 3.72 8.70 -5.74
C LEU A 35 3.80 9.52 -7.03
N CYS A 36 3.41 8.94 -8.19
CA CYS A 36 3.57 9.55 -9.51
C CYS A 36 5.01 10.06 -9.78
N ALA A 37 6.02 9.35 -9.26
CA ALA A 37 7.41 9.72 -9.34
C ALA A 37 8.22 8.67 -10.13
N GLY A 38 9.41 9.05 -10.61
CA GLY A 38 10.34 8.11 -11.22
C GLY A 38 11.01 7.20 -10.17
N LEU A 39 11.35 5.95 -10.53
CA LEU A 39 12.09 5.03 -9.64
C LEU A 39 13.39 5.64 -9.11
N ARG A 40 14.07 6.41 -9.96
CA ARG A 40 15.32 7.11 -9.60
C ARG A 40 15.08 8.17 -8.53
N THR A 41 13.97 8.91 -8.64
CA THR A 41 13.52 9.91 -7.66
C THR A 41 13.18 9.27 -6.33
N VAL A 42 12.43 8.16 -6.33
CA VAL A 42 12.11 7.41 -5.11
C VAL A 42 13.37 6.93 -4.39
N ARG A 43 14.35 6.40 -5.13
CA ARG A 43 15.65 6.01 -4.54
C ARG A 43 16.43 7.21 -3.99
N ALA A 44 16.40 8.35 -4.69
CA ALA A 44 17.02 9.57 -4.20
C ALA A 44 16.35 10.08 -2.91
N TRP A 45 15.03 10.02 -2.81
CA TRP A 45 14.28 10.38 -1.60
C TRP A 45 14.54 9.41 -0.44
N ASP A 46 14.69 8.11 -0.72
CA ASP A 46 15.06 7.13 0.31
C ASP A 46 16.45 7.41 0.90
N VAL A 47 17.43 7.72 0.05
CA VAL A 47 18.78 8.11 0.48
C VAL A 47 18.77 9.45 1.21
N ALA A 48 17.97 10.41 0.73
CA ALA A 48 17.79 11.72 1.37
C ALA A 48 16.97 11.65 2.69
N GLY A 49 16.43 10.48 3.05
CA GLY A 49 15.62 10.33 4.25
C GLY A 49 14.28 11.05 4.18
N LYS A 50 13.76 11.33 2.98
CA LYS A 50 12.42 11.94 2.79
C LYS A 50 11.30 10.91 2.75
N LEU A 51 11.64 9.63 2.84
CA LEU A 51 10.68 8.53 2.86
C LEU A 51 10.70 7.82 4.22
N PRO A 52 9.55 7.25 4.63
CA PRO A 52 9.48 6.45 5.83
C PRO A 52 10.44 5.25 5.78
N LYS A 53 10.74 4.70 6.95
CA LYS A 53 11.73 3.63 7.12
C LYS A 53 11.33 2.41 6.27
N PRO A 54 12.20 1.94 5.36
CA PRO A 54 11.89 0.76 4.56
C PRO A 54 11.95 -0.52 5.41
N LEU A 55 11.07 -1.46 5.08
CA LEU A 55 11.11 -2.84 5.55
C LEU A 55 11.96 -3.68 4.61
N ARG A 56 12.90 -4.44 5.16
CA ARG A 56 13.74 -5.37 4.39
C ARG A 56 13.17 -6.78 4.55
N ILE A 57 12.57 -7.31 3.49
CA ILE A 57 12.00 -8.67 3.45
C ILE A 57 12.78 -9.49 2.44
N GLY A 58 13.57 -10.48 2.89
CA GLY A 58 14.32 -11.37 2.00
C GLY A 58 15.27 -10.64 1.04
N GLY A 59 15.90 -9.55 1.49
CA GLY A 59 16.78 -8.70 0.67
C GLY A 59 16.06 -7.65 -0.19
N ARG A 60 14.72 -7.64 -0.23
CA ARG A 60 13.94 -6.62 -0.93
C ARG A 60 13.58 -5.48 0.01
N VAL A 61 13.73 -4.25 -0.49
CA VAL A 61 13.31 -3.02 0.18
C VAL A 61 11.85 -2.75 -0.19
N VAL A 62 10.97 -2.78 0.80
CA VAL A 62 9.52 -2.59 0.65
C VAL A 62 8.98 -1.63 1.71
N TRP A 63 7.88 -0.96 1.41
CA TRP A 63 7.21 -0.01 2.31
C TRP A 63 5.78 -0.45 2.55
N ARG A 64 5.31 -0.36 3.79
CA ARG A 64 3.90 -0.63 4.09
C ARG A 64 3.02 0.40 3.43
N VAL A 65 1.99 -0.07 2.71
CA VAL A 65 1.07 0.84 2.00
C VAL A 65 0.29 1.71 3.00
N ASP A 66 -0.16 1.14 4.11
CA ASP A 66 -0.86 1.91 5.14
C ASP A 66 0.05 2.94 5.83
N GLU A 67 1.35 2.66 5.94
CA GLU A 67 2.32 3.62 6.45
C GLU A 67 2.53 4.77 5.47
N ILE A 68 2.67 4.48 4.17
CA ILE A 68 2.78 5.51 3.13
C ILE A 68 1.53 6.40 3.13
N ARG A 69 0.34 5.82 3.27
CA ARG A 69 -0.92 6.58 3.37
C ARG A 69 -0.91 7.53 4.57
N ALA A 70 -0.65 7.00 5.76
CA ALA A 70 -0.59 7.81 6.99
C ALA A 70 0.49 8.90 6.93
N TRP A 71 1.62 8.62 6.27
CA TRP A 71 2.70 9.58 6.05
C TRP A 71 2.28 10.71 5.09
N ILE A 72 1.54 10.39 4.02
CA ILE A 72 0.95 11.40 3.12
C ILE A 72 -0.09 12.24 3.88
N ASP A 73 -0.96 11.62 4.65
CA ASP A 73 -1.98 12.31 5.47
C ASP A 73 -1.34 13.27 6.49
N ALA A 74 -0.14 12.93 6.99
CA ALA A 74 0.64 13.79 7.88
C ALA A 74 1.42 14.92 7.16
N GLY A 75 1.29 15.04 5.83
CA GLY A 75 1.94 16.09 5.05
C GLY A 75 3.33 15.75 4.54
N ALA A 76 3.64 14.45 4.38
CA ALA A 76 4.92 13.98 3.86
C ALA A 76 6.18 14.49 4.61
N PRO A 77 6.24 14.36 5.95
CA PRO A 77 7.38 14.81 6.76
C PRO A 77 8.66 13.99 6.49
N ASP A 78 9.84 14.55 6.80
CA ASP A 78 11.10 13.80 6.70
C ASP A 78 11.13 12.59 7.66
N ARG A 79 12.02 11.62 7.40
CA ARG A 79 12.08 10.34 8.12
C ARG A 79 12.22 10.51 9.62
N GLU A 80 13.04 11.45 10.07
CA GLU A 80 13.25 11.72 11.50
C GLU A 80 11.97 12.22 12.17
N THR A 81 11.33 13.23 11.57
CA THR A 81 10.05 13.77 12.04
C THR A 81 8.94 12.70 12.01
N TRP A 82 8.91 11.87 10.97
CA TRP A 82 7.96 10.76 10.88
C TRP A 82 8.19 9.70 11.95
N GLU A 83 9.44 9.32 12.22
CA GLU A 83 9.77 8.39 13.30
C GLU A 83 9.37 8.96 14.68
N ALA A 84 9.59 10.25 14.92
CA ALA A 84 9.15 10.93 16.14
C ALA A 84 7.61 10.93 16.29
N LEU A 85 6.88 11.24 15.21
CA LEU A 85 5.41 11.17 15.18
C LEU A 85 4.89 9.74 15.42
N ARG A 86 5.56 8.74 14.85
CA ARG A 86 5.22 7.32 15.08
C ARG A 86 5.49 6.88 16.51
N ALA A 87 6.59 7.35 17.10
CA ALA A 87 6.92 7.05 18.49
C ALA A 87 5.90 7.68 19.46
N ALA A 88 5.46 8.91 19.21
CA ALA A 88 4.45 9.59 20.01
C ALA A 88 3.04 8.95 19.91
N ARG A 89 2.78 8.19 18.84
CA ARG A 89 1.49 7.52 18.60
C ARG A 89 1.42 6.10 19.16
N LYS A 90 2.52 5.56 19.69
CA LYS A 90 2.61 4.23 20.31
C LYS A 90 2.53 4.34 21.82
#